data_AF-A0A0G0VDE4-F1
#
_entry.id   AF-A0A0G0VDE4-F1
#
_cell.length_a   1.000
_cell.length_b   1.000
_cell.length_c   1.000
_cell.angle_alpha   90.00
_cell.angle_beta   90.00
_cell.angle_gamma   90.00
#
_symmetry.space_group_name_H-M   'P 1'
#
loop_
_entity.id
_entity.type
_entity.pdbx_description
1 polymer ?
#
loop_
_entity_poly.entity_id
_entity_poly.type
_entity_poly.pdbx_seq_one_letter_code
_entity_poly.pdbx_strand_id
1 'polypeptide(L)'
;MSEEVKDKGLRVRSSAPFKLKDRPGRNFMPIHLLKNFGFVPEIIIIEKVRGESNRLIVRAVLTPEEIKKEDVELAKQKKEKK
;
A
#
# COMPACT_ATOMS: atom_id res chain seq x y z
N MET A 1 -20.44 0.05 -24.47
CA MET A 1 -20.73 0.85 -23.26
C MET A 1 -19.50 0.79 -22.40
N SER A 2 -18.62 1.77 -22.54
CA SER A 2 -17.34 1.80 -21.83
C SER A 2 -17.58 2.60 -20.56
N GLU A 3 -17.61 1.92 -19.42
CA GLU A 3 -17.80 2.56 -18.12
C GLU A 3 -16.67 3.57 -17.87
N GLU A 4 -17.05 4.84 -17.71
CA GLU A 4 -16.18 5.89 -17.19
C GLU A 4 -15.78 5.52 -15.74
N VAL A 5 -14.65 4.84 -15.58
CA VAL A 5 -14.02 4.69 -14.28
C VAL A 5 -13.49 6.07 -13.88
N LYS A 6 -14.32 6.83 -13.17
CA LYS A 6 -13.88 8.04 -12.45
C LYS A 6 -12.66 7.66 -11.62
N ASP A 7 -11.53 8.26 -11.97
CA ASP A 7 -10.19 8.03 -11.43
C ASP A 7 -10.11 8.42 -9.94
N LYS A 8 -10.77 7.64 -9.08
CA LYS A 8 -10.42 7.55 -7.67
C LYS A 8 -9.14 6.71 -7.66
N GLY A 9 -7.99 7.36 -7.73
CA GLY A 9 -6.69 6.70 -7.85
C GLY A 9 -6.53 5.50 -6.89
N LEU A 10 -5.63 4.58 -7.27
CA LEU A 10 -5.40 3.32 -6.54
C LEU A 10 -5.25 3.56 -5.03
N ARG A 11 -6.20 3.06 -4.23
CA ARG A 11 -6.09 3.05 -2.77
C ARG A 11 -5.04 2.02 -2.38
N VAL A 12 -4.03 2.47 -1.66
CA VAL A 12 -2.87 1.65 -1.30
C VAL A 12 -2.50 1.83 0.17
N ARG A 13 -1.98 0.77 0.79
CA ARG A 13 -1.21 0.84 2.04
C ARG A 13 0.27 0.75 1.74
N SER A 14 1.06 1.65 2.30
CA SER A 14 2.49 1.75 2.03
C SER A 14 3.32 1.22 3.20
N SER A 15 4.41 0.53 2.90
CA SER A 15 5.45 0.20 3.88
C SER A 15 6.26 1.45 4.24
N ALA A 16 6.99 1.38 5.34
CA ALA A 16 8.08 2.32 5.57
C ALA A 16 9.14 2.21 4.45
N PRO A 17 9.79 3.30 4.04
CA PRO A 17 10.88 3.25 3.07
C PRO A 17 12.07 2.45 3.62
N PHE A 18 12.65 1.57 2.80
CA PHE A 18 13.82 0.76 3.17
C PHE A 18 14.91 0.82 2.11
N LYS A 19 16.16 0.54 2.50
CA LYS A 19 17.32 0.63 1.62
C LYS A 19 17.95 -0.73 1.37
N LEU A 20 18.09 -1.09 0.09
CA LEU A 20 18.81 -2.28 -0.33
C LEU A 20 20.28 -1.95 -0.63
N LYS A 21 21.17 -2.93 -0.44
CA LYS A 21 22.61 -2.82 -0.67
C LYS A 21 23.12 -4.09 -1.37
N ASP A 22 24.18 -3.95 -2.14
CA ASP A 22 24.83 -5.06 -2.87
C ASP A 22 25.75 -5.88 -1.96
N ARG A 23 25.23 -6.30 -0.80
CA ARG A 23 25.93 -7.22 0.11
C ARG A 23 24.98 -8.32 0.58
N PRO A 24 25.47 -9.56 0.79
CA PRO A 24 24.65 -10.66 1.25
C PRO A 24 23.80 -10.28 2.47
N GLY A 25 22.50 -10.62 2.42
CA GLY A 25 21.55 -10.34 3.50
C GLY A 25 21.05 -8.89 3.59
N ARG A 26 21.47 -7.98 2.68
CA ARG A 26 20.90 -6.63 2.54
C ARG A 26 20.46 -6.28 1.13
N ASN A 27 20.57 -7.23 0.21
CA ASN A 27 20.09 -7.12 -1.16
C ASN A 27 18.58 -7.45 -1.28
N PHE A 28 17.93 -7.87 -0.21
CA PHE A 28 16.48 -8.08 -0.13
C PHE A 28 15.91 -7.59 1.20
N MET A 29 14.60 -7.37 1.24
CA MET A 29 13.83 -7.07 2.45
C MET A 29 12.63 -8.02 2.51
N PRO A 30 12.55 -8.92 3.50
CA PRO A 30 11.37 -9.75 3.66
C PRO A 30 10.18 -8.87 4.06
N ILE A 31 9.02 -9.09 3.43
CA ILE A 31 7.77 -8.40 3.73
C ILE A 31 6.73 -9.45 4.09
N HIS A 32 6.19 -9.34 5.31
CA HIS A 32 5.11 -10.19 5.78
C HIS A 32 3.78 -9.50 5.52
N LEU A 33 3.12 -9.81 4.41
CA LEU A 33 1.92 -9.09 3.93
C LEU A 33 0.86 -8.86 5.01
N LEU A 34 0.50 -9.90 5.76
CA LEU A 34 -0.47 -9.81 6.85
C LEU A 34 0.02 -8.93 8.01
N LYS A 35 1.30 -9.01 8.39
CA LYS A 35 1.83 -8.19 9.50
C LYS A 35 2.04 -6.74 9.10
N ASN A 36 2.45 -6.50 7.86
CA ASN A 36 2.79 -5.19 7.34
C ASN A 36 1.57 -4.40 6.86
N PHE A 37 0.60 -5.06 6.23
CA PHE A 37 -0.54 -4.41 5.60
C PHE A 37 -1.89 -4.80 6.22
N GLY A 38 -1.96 -5.91 6.97
CA GLY A 38 -3.21 -6.42 7.57
C GLY A 38 -4.05 -7.29 6.63
N PHE A 39 -3.63 -7.46 5.37
CA PHE A 39 -4.33 -8.24 4.35
C PHE A 39 -3.36 -8.78 3.31
N VAL A 40 -3.83 -9.67 2.43
CA VAL A 40 -3.06 -10.18 1.29
C VAL A 40 -3.51 -9.44 0.02
N PRO A 41 -2.70 -8.52 -0.53
CA PRO A 41 -3.04 -7.82 -1.76
C PRO A 41 -2.91 -8.72 -3.00
N GLU A 42 -3.75 -8.50 -4.00
CA GLU A 42 -3.58 -9.07 -5.35
C GLU A 42 -2.48 -8.34 -6.13
N ILE A 43 -2.33 -7.04 -5.89
CA ILE A 43 -1.39 -6.18 -6.60
C ILE A 43 -0.45 -5.51 -5.60
N ILE A 44 0.86 -5.63 -5.87
CA ILE A 44 1.92 -4.96 -5.12
C ILE A 44 2.65 -4.01 -6.08
N ILE A 45 2.87 -2.79 -5.63
CA ILE A 45 3.64 -1.78 -6.35
C ILE A 45 4.97 -1.61 -5.62
N ILE A 46 6.07 -1.74 -6.33
CA ILE A 46 7.42 -1.45 -5.81
C ILE A 46 7.86 -0.12 -6.41
N GLU A 47 8.07 0.87 -5.56
CA GLU A 47 8.42 2.22 -5.97
C GLU A 47 9.79 2.62 -5.44
N LYS A 48 10.62 3.22 -6.29
CA LYS A 48 11.88 3.82 -5.87
C LYS A 48 11.64 5.25 -5.37
N VAL A 49 12.20 5.57 -4.21
CA VAL A 49 12.15 6.95 -3.68
C VAL A 49 13.00 7.85 -4.57
N ARG A 50 12.36 8.85 -5.18
CA ARG A 50 13.03 9.80 -6.08
C ARG A 50 14.11 10.57 -5.33
N GLY A 51 15.28 10.69 -5.94
CA GLY A 51 16.43 11.39 -5.34
C GLY A 51 17.22 10.56 -4.32
N GLU A 52 16.76 9.37 -3.94
CA GLU A 52 17.45 8.50 -2.99
C GLU A 52 17.99 7.22 -3.64
N SER A 53 19.28 6.95 -3.43
CA SER A 53 19.90 5.74 -3.97
C SER A 53 19.44 4.49 -3.22
N ASN A 54 18.93 3.52 -4.01
CA ASN A 54 18.51 2.19 -3.57
C ASN A 54 17.49 2.18 -2.42
N ARG A 55 16.72 3.27 -2.27
CA ARG A 55 15.64 3.36 -1.29
C ARG A 55 14.31 3.08 -2.00
N LEU A 56 13.57 2.12 -1.46
CA LEU A 56 12.35 1.57 -2.03
C LEU A 56 11.20 1.68 -1.03
N ILE A 57 9.98 1.72 -1.56
CA ILE A 57 8.72 1.63 -0.85
C ILE A 57 7.93 0.51 -1.51
N VAL A 58 7.29 -0.32 -0.70
CA VAL A 58 6.34 -1.32 -1.20
C VAL A 58 4.94 -0.89 -0.83
N ARG A 59 4.06 -0.83 -1.82
CA ARG A 59 2.66 -0.47 -1.65
C ARG A 59 1.77 -1.66 -1.99
N ALA A 60 0.84 -1.98 -1.11
CA ALA A 60 -0.19 -2.98 -1.31
C ALA A 60 -1.48 -2.32 -1.76
N VAL A 61 -2.02 -2.70 -2.92
CA VAL A 61 -3.31 -2.21 -3.40
C VAL A 61 -4.43 -2.86 -2.59
N LEU A 62 -5.37 -2.06 -2.08
CA LEU A 62 -6.49 -2.59 -1.31
C LEU A 62 -7.39 -3.43 -2.22
N THR A 63 -7.85 -4.57 -1.69
CA THR A 63 -8.89 -5.38 -2.33
C THR A 63 -10.25 -4.70 -2.19
N PRO A 64 -11.25 -5.05 -3.03
CA PRO A 64 -12.60 -4.51 -2.90
C PRO A 64 -13.21 -4.69 -1.50
N GLU A 65 -12.88 -5.77 -0.81
CA GLU A 65 -13.33 -6.05 0.56
C GLU A 65 -12.70 -5.09 1.57
N GLU A 66 -11.39 -4.86 1.47
CA GLU A 66 -10.68 -3.94 2.35
C GLU A 66 -11.10 -2.48 2.12
N ILE A 67 -11.40 -2.10 0.87
CA ILE A 67 -11.96 -0.79 0.54
C ILE A 67 -13.29 -0.57 1.27
N LYS A 68 -14.19 -1.57 1.27
CA LYS A 68 -15.47 -1.49 1.98
C LYS A 68 -15.28 -1.32 3.49
N LYS A 69 -14.35 -2.08 4.09
CA LYS A 69 -14.03 -1.96 5.52
C LYS A 69 -13.51 -0.56 5.85
N GLU A 70 -12.58 -0.06 5.06
CA GLU A 70 -12.00 1.29 5.23
C GLU A 70 -13.08 2.38 5.12
N ASP A 71 -13.98 2.28 4.15
CA ASP A 71 -15.07 3.25 3.97
C ASP A 71 -16.06 3.25 5.14
N VAL A 72 -16.35 2.08 5.72
CA VAL A 72 -17.19 1.96 6.92
C VAL A 72 -16.52 2.62 8.14
N GLU A 73 -15.23 2.40 8.34
CA GLU A 73 -14.47 3.01 9.44
C GLU A 73 -14.41 4.53 9.31
N LEU A 74 -14.13 5.04 8.10
CA LEU A 74 -14.11 6.47 7.82
C LEU A 74 -15.48 7.13 8.05
N ALA A 75 -16.57 6.44 7.70
CA ALA A 75 -17.93 6.93 7.94
C ALA A 75 -18.26 7.01 9.44
N LYS A 76 -17.78 6.06 10.25
CA LYS A 76 -17.94 6.09 11.73
C LYS A 76 -17.18 7.27 12.33
N GLN A 77 -15.92 7.48 11.96
CA GLN A 77 -15.09 8.58 12.48
C GLN A 77 -15.66 9.97 12.15
N LYS A 78 -16.33 10.13 10.99
CA LYS A 78 -17.00 11.38 10.63
C LYS A 78 -18.26 11.67 11.47
N LYS A 79 -18.94 10.65 11.98
CA LYS A 79 -20.12 10.81 12.83
C LYS A 79 -19.75 11.13 14.28
N GLU A 80 -18.63 10.63 14.78
CA GLU A 80 -18.16 10.92 16.14
C GLU A 80 -17.56 12.33 16.30
N LYS A 81 -17.09 12.95 15.21
CA LYS A 81 -16.55 14.31 15.20
C LYS A 81 -17.59 15.41 14.94
N LYS A 82 -18.87 15.06 14.81
CA LYS A 82 -19.97 15.99 14.50
C LYS A 82 -20.99 15.99 15.62
#